data_AF-A0A537KC34-F1
#
_entry.id   AF-A0A537KC34-F1
#
_cell.length_a   1.000
_cell.length_b   1.000
_cell.length_c   1.000
_cell.angle_alpha   90.00
_cell.angle_beta   90.00
_cell.angle_gamma   90.00
#
_symmetry.space_group_name_H-M   'P 1'
#
loop_
_entity.id
_entity.type
_entity.pdbx_description
1 polymer ?
#
loop_
_entity_poly.entity_id
_entity_poly.type
_entity_poly.pdbx_seq_one_letter_code
_entity_poly.pdbx_strand_id
1 'polypeptide(L)'
;MTFLEALYGSQYYEIHQKGRDGNKGRLNGNLFLSALIVLFILAVMMISISFVPGFNESLTKSIRSVFTYSSGKSIGKILAIPLFGIIYFVIIKTVGSESNFKNKVETFMQYPDEVKRKANAKLLIPFFILLIIVFGLAFSKL
;
A
#
# COMPACT_ATOMS: atom_id res chain seq x y z
N MET A 1 4.22 8.55 -17.88
CA MET A 1 3.51 8.55 -16.58
C MET A 1 4.02 7.43 -15.69
N THR A 2 4.74 7.78 -14.63
CA THR A 2 5.22 6.87 -13.57
C THR A 2 4.07 6.46 -12.62
N PHE A 3 4.31 5.47 -11.76
CA PHE A 3 3.32 5.03 -10.77
C PHE A 3 2.94 6.15 -9.79
N LEU A 4 3.91 6.90 -9.27
CA LEU A 4 3.66 8.01 -8.33
C LEU A 4 2.97 9.21 -9.01
N GLU A 5 3.28 9.49 -10.28
CA GLU A 5 2.51 10.46 -11.07
C GLU A 5 1.05 10.02 -11.24
N ALA A 6 0.83 8.75 -11.59
CA ALA A 6 -0.52 8.21 -11.71
C ALA A 6 -1.26 8.27 -10.36
N LEU A 7 -0.57 7.92 -9.27
CA LEU A 7 -1.14 7.90 -7.92
C LEU A 7 -1.55 9.29 -7.46
N TYR A 8 -0.60 10.22 -7.34
CA TYR A 8 -0.89 11.53 -6.79
C TYR A 8 -1.70 12.39 -7.75
N GLY A 9 -1.40 12.28 -9.05
CA GLY A 9 -2.10 12.98 -10.09
C GLY A 9 -3.58 12.60 -10.20
N SER A 10 -3.92 11.30 -10.22
CA SER A 10 -5.32 10.89 -10.31
C SER A 10 -6.12 11.25 -9.06
N GLN A 11 -5.52 11.10 -7.87
CA GLN A 11 -6.17 11.47 -6.61
C GLN A 11 -6.41 12.98 -6.52
N TYR A 12 -5.44 13.80 -6.93
CA TYR A 12 -5.62 15.25 -7.01
C TYR A 12 -6.71 15.61 -8.01
N TYR A 13 -6.63 15.09 -9.23
CA TYR A 13 -7.55 15.40 -10.32
C TYR A 13 -9.00 15.07 -9.96
N GLU A 14 -9.25 13.89 -9.36
CA GLU A 14 -10.59 13.49 -8.94
C GLU A 14 -11.17 14.40 -7.84
N ILE A 15 -10.35 14.79 -6.87
CA ILE A 15 -10.80 15.65 -5.75
C ILE A 15 -11.00 17.08 -6.22
N HIS A 16 -10.10 17.57 -7.08
CA HIS A 16 -10.16 18.92 -7.63
C HIS A 16 -11.37 19.11 -8.55
N GLN A 17 -11.68 18.11 -9.40
CA GLN A 17 -12.91 18.14 -10.22
C GLN A 17 -14.19 18.22 -9.39
N LYS A 18 -14.19 17.69 -8.16
CA LYS A 18 -15.32 17.76 -7.23
C LYS A 18 -15.36 19.09 -6.45
N GLY A 19 -14.53 20.08 -6.81
CA GLY A 19 -14.46 21.39 -6.15
C GLY A 19 -13.87 21.36 -4.74
N ARG A 20 -13.17 20.29 -4.36
CA ARG A 20 -12.60 20.11 -3.02
C ARG A 20 -11.11 20.46 -3.00
N ASP A 21 -10.57 20.65 -1.79
CA ASP A 21 -9.15 20.88 -1.56
C ASP A 21 -8.31 19.70 -2.08
N GLY A 22 -7.55 19.94 -3.16
CA GLY A 22 -6.68 18.96 -3.81
C GLY A 22 -5.57 18.43 -2.90
N ASN A 23 -5.22 19.11 -1.80
CA ASN A 23 -4.28 18.59 -0.81
C ASN A 23 -4.80 17.32 -0.11
N LYS A 24 -6.12 17.11 -0.09
CA LYS A 24 -6.72 15.83 0.36
C LYS A 24 -6.31 14.66 -0.55
N GLY A 25 -5.92 14.93 -1.80
CA GLY A 25 -5.38 13.93 -2.73
C GLY A 25 -4.04 13.37 -2.27
N ARG A 26 -3.22 14.17 -1.58
CA ARG A 26 -1.96 13.71 -0.99
C ARG A 26 -2.20 12.72 0.14
N LEU A 27 -3.17 13.02 1.01
CA LEU A 27 -3.56 12.11 2.10
C LEU A 27 -4.04 10.77 1.54
N ASN A 28 -4.98 10.79 0.59
CA ASN A 28 -5.52 9.58 -0.03
C ASN A 28 -4.43 8.78 -0.77
N GLY A 29 -3.56 9.45 -1.53
CA GLY A 29 -2.43 8.82 -2.21
C GLY A 29 -1.47 8.14 -1.23
N ASN A 30 -1.13 8.81 -0.13
CA ASN A 30 -0.23 8.24 0.90
C ASN A 30 -0.87 7.05 1.61
N LEU A 31 -2.16 7.12 1.93
CA LEU A 31 -2.90 6.01 2.54
C LEU A 31 -2.94 4.80 1.60
N PHE A 32 -3.24 5.02 0.32
CA PHE A 32 -3.26 3.97 -0.69
C PHE A 32 -1.88 3.32 -0.86
N LEU A 33 -0.82 4.12 -0.98
CA LEU A 33 0.55 3.60 -1.09
C LEU A 33 0.96 2.82 0.16
N SER A 34 0.55 3.28 1.34
CA SER A 34 0.79 2.57 2.61
C SER A 34 0.10 1.21 2.61
N ALA A 35 -1.18 1.17 2.22
CA ALA A 35 -1.94 -0.07 2.12
C ALA A 35 -1.33 -1.03 1.10
N LEU A 36 -0.87 -0.52 -0.06
CA LEU A 36 -0.21 -1.32 -1.09
C LEU A 36 1.11 -1.93 -0.59
N ILE A 37 1.92 -1.16 0.14
CA ILE A 37 3.18 -1.65 0.72
C ILE A 37 2.90 -2.69 1.82
N VAL A 38 1.91 -2.46 2.69
CA VAL A 38 1.49 -3.47 3.68
C VAL A 38 1.03 -4.75 2.98
N LEU A 39 0.21 -4.64 1.95
CA LEU A 39 -0.25 -5.80 1.18
C LEU A 39 0.91 -6.54 0.52
N PHE A 40 1.89 -5.82 -0.02
CA PHE A 40 3.11 -6.40 -0.58
C PHE A 40 3.93 -7.15 0.48
N ILE A 41 4.14 -6.55 1.66
CA ILE A 41 4.84 -7.20 2.78
C ILE A 41 4.11 -8.49 3.19
N LEU A 42 2.78 -8.45 3.31
CA LEU A 42 1.98 -9.63 3.62
C LEU A 42 2.12 -10.71 2.56
N ALA A 43 2.07 -10.34 1.27
CA ALA A 43 2.28 -11.29 0.18
C ALA A 43 3.66 -11.98 0.28
N VAL A 44 4.73 -11.20 0.50
CA VAL A 44 6.10 -11.73 0.67
C VAL A 44 6.21 -12.64 1.91
N MET A 45 5.58 -12.26 3.02
CA MET A 45 5.54 -13.09 4.23
C MET A 45 4.83 -14.42 3.96
N MET A 46 3.67 -14.40 3.31
CA MET A 46 2.92 -15.62 3.00
C MET A 46 3.68 -16.53 2.03
N ILE A 47 4.28 -15.97 0.98
CA ILE A 47 5.17 -16.71 0.07
C ILE A 47 6.32 -17.35 0.85
N SER A 48 6.97 -16.60 1.74
CA SER A 48 8.06 -17.14 2.58
C SER A 48 7.58 -18.30 3.46
N ILE A 49 6.41 -18.19 4.09
CA ILE A 49 5.83 -19.28 4.89
C ILE A 49 5.53 -20.51 4.02
N SER A 50 5.01 -20.32 2.80
CA SER A 50 4.65 -21.42 1.90
C SER A 50 5.84 -22.15 1.29
N PHE A 51 6.93 -21.44 0.99
CA PHE A 51 8.02 -21.99 0.16
C PHE A 51 9.37 -22.10 0.87
N VAL A 52 9.55 -21.50 2.06
CA VAL A 52 10.81 -21.57 2.82
C VAL A 52 10.63 -22.51 4.03
N PRO A 53 11.22 -23.72 4.01
CA PRO A 53 11.12 -24.66 5.13
C PRO A 53 11.66 -24.05 6.43
N GLY A 54 10.93 -24.22 7.54
CA GLY A 54 11.35 -23.70 8.85
C GLY A 54 11.02 -22.22 9.12
N PHE A 55 10.52 -21.49 8.10
CA PHE A 55 10.20 -20.06 8.24
C PHE A 55 9.00 -19.84 9.16
N ASN A 56 7.98 -20.70 9.07
CA ASN A 56 6.78 -20.61 9.89
C ASN A 56 7.09 -20.76 11.39
N GLU A 57 7.91 -21.74 11.74
CA GLU A 57 8.32 -22.02 13.12
C GLU A 57 9.15 -20.87 13.68
N SER A 58 10.07 -20.33 12.88
CA SER A 58 10.92 -19.20 13.25
C SER A 58 10.07 -17.94 13.52
N LEU A 59 9.17 -17.61 12.59
CA LEU A 59 8.26 -16.48 12.70
C LEU A 59 7.33 -16.63 13.92
N THR A 60 6.74 -17.80 14.10
CA THR A 60 5.83 -18.08 15.22
C THR A 60 6.55 -17.94 16.56
N LYS A 61 7.80 -18.39 16.68
CA LYS A 61 8.61 -18.23 17.90
C LYS A 61 8.85 -16.75 18.20
N SER A 62 9.27 -15.96 17.20
CA SER A 62 9.51 -14.51 17.37
C SER A 62 8.25 -13.74 17.74
N ILE A 63 7.11 -14.09 17.15
CA ILE A 63 5.83 -13.45 17.48
C ILE A 63 5.40 -13.85 18.90
N ARG A 64 5.48 -15.12 19.28
CA ARG A 64 5.10 -15.58 20.63
C ARG A 64 5.98 -15.02 21.73
N SER A 65 7.27 -14.74 21.47
CA SER A 65 8.16 -14.11 22.46
C SER A 65 7.79 -12.66 22.77
N VAL A 66 7.13 -11.97 21.83
CA VAL A 66 6.70 -10.57 22.02
C VAL A 66 5.23 -10.49 22.47
N PHE A 67 4.39 -11.40 21.99
CA PHE A 67 2.94 -11.41 22.22
C PHE A 67 2.51 -12.70 22.94
N THR A 68 2.95 -12.85 24.18
CA THR A 68 2.62 -13.99 25.05
C THR A 68 1.10 -14.28 25.09
N TYR A 69 0.69 -15.53 24.84
CA TYR A 69 -0.69 -16.08 24.88
C TYR A 69 -1.82 -15.32 24.15
N SER A 70 -1.53 -14.34 23.30
CA SER A 70 -2.59 -13.60 22.59
C SER A 70 -3.11 -14.39 21.39
N SER A 71 -4.43 -14.31 21.12
CA SER A 71 -5.03 -14.98 19.97
C SER A 71 -4.46 -14.43 18.65
N GLY A 72 -4.37 -15.27 17.61
CA GLY A 72 -3.84 -14.84 16.30
C GLY A 72 -4.57 -13.63 15.71
N LYS A 73 -5.87 -13.49 16.00
CA LYS A 73 -6.69 -12.33 15.59
C LYS A 73 -6.27 -11.03 16.30
N SER A 74 -5.92 -11.11 17.58
CA SER A 74 -5.44 -9.96 18.35
C SER A 74 -4.03 -9.56 17.94
N ILE A 75 -3.13 -10.53 17.76
CA ILE A 75 -1.77 -10.32 17.29
C ILE A 75 -1.77 -9.61 15.93
N GLY A 76 -2.62 -10.06 15.00
CA GLY A 76 -2.75 -9.44 13.67
C GLY A 76 -3.12 -7.96 13.76
N LYS A 77 -4.08 -7.59 14.61
CA LYS A 77 -4.47 -6.17 14.79
C LYS A 77 -3.36 -5.33 15.44
N ILE A 78 -2.72 -5.89 16.47
CA ILE A 78 -1.67 -5.19 17.23
C ILE A 78 -0.42 -4.98 16.37
N LEU A 79 -0.12 -5.87 15.42
CA LEU A 79 1.00 -5.71 14.50
C LEU A 79 0.67 -4.80 13.31
N ALA A 80 -0.54 -4.93 12.74
CA ALA A 80 -0.90 -4.20 11.53
C ALA A 80 -0.97 -2.69 11.74
N ILE A 81 -1.50 -2.22 12.87
CA ILE A 81 -1.68 -0.78 13.12
C ILE A 81 -0.32 -0.04 13.24
N PRO A 82 0.63 -0.47 14.09
CA PRO A 82 1.96 0.14 14.16
C PRO A 82 2.72 0.01 12.85
N LEU A 83 2.66 -1.15 12.18
CA LEU A 83 3.31 -1.36 10.89
C LEU A 83 2.81 -0.36 9.85
N PHE A 84 1.49 -0.21 9.72
CA PHE A 84 0.89 0.78 8.82
C PHE A 84 1.30 2.20 9.21
N GLY A 85 1.29 2.53 10.50
CA GLY A 85 1.70 3.85 11.00
C GLY A 85 3.14 4.20 10.65
N ILE A 86 4.07 3.26 10.83
CA ILE A 86 5.49 3.43 10.48
C ILE A 86 5.64 3.62 8.96
N ILE A 87 5.02 2.77 8.15
CA ILE A 87 5.07 2.87 6.69
C ILE A 87 4.52 4.21 6.22
N TYR A 88 3.35 4.61 6.74
CA TYR A 88 2.74 5.89 6.40
C TYR A 88 3.63 7.07 6.79
N PHE A 89 4.25 7.02 7.97
CA PHE A 89 5.20 8.03 8.44
C PHE A 89 6.43 8.13 7.53
N VAL A 90 6.98 7.00 7.09
CA VAL A 90 8.10 6.97 6.12
C VAL A 90 7.66 7.60 4.79
N ILE A 91 6.47 7.24 4.28
CA ILE A 91 5.96 7.77 3.01
C ILE A 91 5.80 9.29 3.07
N ILE A 92 5.14 9.83 4.10
CA ILE A 92 4.89 11.28 4.19
C ILE A 92 6.19 12.09 4.31
N LYS A 93 7.26 11.50 4.87
CA LYS A 93 8.59 12.11 4.97
C LYS A 93 9.45 11.94 3.71
N THR A 94 9.09 11.03 2.81
CA THR A 94 9.88 10.70 1.62
C THR A 94 9.09 10.99 0.33
N VAL A 95 8.57 9.96 -0.32
CA VAL A 95 7.93 10.03 -1.65
C VAL A 95 6.59 10.77 -1.63
N GLY A 96 5.92 10.82 -0.48
CA GLY A 96 4.62 11.46 -0.26
C GLY A 96 4.67 12.82 0.44
N SER A 97 5.86 13.44 0.46
CA SER A 97 6.04 14.81 0.93
C SER A 97 5.25 15.79 0.07
N GLU A 98 4.97 16.98 0.61
CA GLU A 98 4.19 18.00 -0.12
C GLU A 98 4.88 18.46 -1.41
N SER A 99 6.20 18.66 -1.36
CA SER A 99 6.97 19.05 -2.55
C SER A 99 6.91 17.96 -3.63
N ASN A 100 7.13 16.69 -3.25
CA ASN A 100 7.03 15.59 -4.20
C ASN A 100 5.61 15.46 -4.77
N PHE A 101 4.59 15.60 -3.94
CA PHE A 101 3.19 15.59 -4.38
C PHE A 101 2.93 16.67 -5.44
N LYS A 102 3.32 17.92 -5.19
CA LYS A 102 3.13 19.03 -6.14
C LYS A 102 3.83 18.76 -7.47
N ASN A 103 5.09 18.34 -7.42
CA ASN A 103 5.87 18.03 -8.63
C ASN A 103 5.23 16.91 -9.46
N LYS A 104 4.71 15.86 -8.79
CA LYS A 104 4.06 14.73 -9.46
C LYS A 104 2.68 15.10 -10.02
N VAL A 105 1.93 15.95 -9.33
CA VAL A 105 0.65 16.49 -9.83
C VAL A 105 0.88 17.40 -11.03
N GLU A 106 1.85 18.30 -10.97
CA GLU A 106 2.17 19.20 -12.09
C GLU A 106 2.55 18.40 -13.35
N THR A 107 3.45 17.42 -13.20
CA THR A 107 3.82 16.51 -14.29
C THR A 107 2.60 15.75 -14.81
N PHE A 108 1.70 15.33 -13.92
CA PHE A 108 0.48 14.63 -14.31
C PHE A 108 -0.46 15.50 -15.15
N MET A 109 -0.62 16.77 -14.77
CA MET A 109 -1.52 17.71 -15.44
C MET A 109 -1.10 18.02 -16.87
N GLN A 110 0.19 17.89 -17.18
CA GLN A 110 0.75 18.06 -18.54
C GLN A 110 0.43 16.89 -19.49
N TYR A 111 0.00 15.72 -18.99
CA TYR A 111 -0.37 14.61 -19.88
C TYR A 111 -1.72 14.87 -20.59
N PRO A 112 -1.90 14.33 -21.82
CA PRO A 112 -3.20 14.31 -22.49
C PRO A 112 -4.26 13.56 -21.67
N ASP A 113 -5.54 13.95 -21.82
CA ASP A 113 -6.65 13.35 -21.06
C ASP A 113 -6.81 11.85 -21.32
N GLU A 114 -6.49 11.39 -22.53
CA GLU A 114 -6.46 9.96 -22.87
C GLU A 114 -5.47 9.17 -22.00
N VAL A 115 -4.34 9.77 -21.65
CA VAL A 115 -3.32 9.17 -20.79
C VAL A 115 -3.76 9.23 -19.32
N LYS A 116 -4.35 10.36 -18.89
CA LYS A 116 -4.87 10.54 -17.54
C LYS A 116 -5.96 9.52 -17.21
N ARG A 117 -6.84 9.18 -18.17
CA ARG A 117 -7.86 8.12 -18.01
C ARG A 117 -7.28 6.74 -17.69
N LYS A 118 -6.05 6.46 -18.10
CA LYS A 118 -5.35 5.19 -17.82
C LYS A 118 -4.65 5.18 -16.44
N ALA A 119 -4.64 6.30 -15.71
CA ALA A 119 -3.94 6.41 -14.44
C ALA A 119 -4.49 5.44 -13.39
N ASN A 120 -5.82 5.36 -13.25
CA ASN A 120 -6.44 4.44 -12.28
C ASN A 120 -6.10 2.99 -12.56
N ALA A 121 -6.05 2.57 -13.83
CA ALA A 121 -5.64 1.22 -14.19
C ALA A 121 -4.20 0.91 -13.74
N LYS A 122 -3.26 1.87 -13.85
CA LYS A 122 -1.89 1.70 -13.37
C LYS A 122 -1.79 1.51 -11.85
N LEU A 123 -2.79 1.95 -11.09
CA LEU A 123 -2.86 1.78 -9.64
C LEU A 123 -3.57 0.48 -9.26
N LEU A 124 -4.71 0.22 -9.89
CA LEU A 124 -5.58 -0.89 -9.53
C LEU A 124 -5.03 -2.24 -9.99
N ILE A 125 -4.38 -2.32 -11.16
CA ILE A 125 -3.81 -3.59 -11.65
C ILE A 125 -2.81 -4.19 -10.65
N PRO A 126 -1.74 -3.49 -10.21
CA PRO A 126 -0.80 -4.07 -9.24
C PRO A 126 -1.47 -4.36 -7.89
N PHE A 127 -2.42 -3.52 -7.45
CA PHE A 127 -3.19 -3.78 -6.24
C PHE A 127 -3.98 -5.09 -6.32
N PHE A 128 -4.74 -5.29 -7.40
CA PHE A 128 -5.52 -6.51 -7.60
C PHE A 128 -4.66 -7.74 -7.81
N ILE A 129 -3.52 -7.64 -8.49
CA ILE A 129 -2.55 -8.75 -8.60
C ILE A 129 -2.09 -9.19 -7.21
N LEU A 130 -1.64 -8.24 -6.37
CA LEU A 130 -1.22 -8.55 -5.01
C LEU A 130 -2.36 -9.12 -4.17
N LEU A 131 -3.57 -8.59 -4.33
CA LEU A 131 -4.76 -9.05 -3.64
C LEU A 131 -5.09 -10.50 -4.02
N ILE A 132 -5.04 -10.84 -5.31
CA ILE A 132 -5.24 -12.21 -5.82
C ILE A 132 -4.16 -13.14 -5.26
N ILE A 133 -2.89 -12.73 -5.20
CA ILE A 133 -1.82 -13.54 -4.62
C ILE A 133 -2.10 -13.81 -3.13
N VAL A 134 -2.42 -12.77 -2.37
CA VAL A 134 -2.70 -12.89 -0.93
C VAL A 134 -3.90 -13.78 -0.67
N PHE A 135 -5.02 -13.57 -1.36
CA PHE A 135 -6.20 -14.42 -1.20
C PHE A 135 -5.96 -15.83 -1.72
N GLY A 136 -5.27 -15.98 -2.84
CA GLY A 136 -4.88 -17.27 -3.39
C GLY A 136 -4.11 -18.09 -2.36
N LEU A 137 -3.05 -17.52 -1.77
CA LEU A 137 -2.26 -18.18 -0.74
C LEU A 137 -3.02 -18.40 0.57
N ALA A 138 -3.93 -17.48 0.94
CA ALA A 138 -4.75 -17.62 2.15
C ALA A 138 -5.74 -18.78 2.04
N PHE A 139 -6.26 -19.04 0.84
CA PHE A 139 -7.25 -20.10 0.58
C PHE A 139 -6.64 -21.40 0.04
N SER A 140 -5.41 -21.39 -0.49
CA SER A 140 -4.77 -22.56 -1.10
C SER A 140 -4.29 -23.62 -0.11
N LYS A 141 -4.79 -23.62 1.13
CA LYS A 141 -4.26 -24.43 2.24
C LYS A 141 -2.75 -24.24 2.41
N LEU A 142 -2.37 -23.02 2.81
CA LEU A 142 -1.42 -22.92 3.93
C LEU A 142 -2.05 -23.58 5.17
#